data_AF-A0A7V9KKE3-F1
#
_entry.id   AF-A0A7V9KKE3-F1
#
_cell.length_a   1.000
_cell.length_b   1.000
_cell.length_c   1.000
_cell.angle_alpha   90.00
_cell.angle_beta   90.00
_cell.angle_gamma   90.00
#
_symmetry.space_group_name_H-M   'P 1'
#
loop_
_entity.id
_entity.type
_entity.pdbx_description
1 polymer ?
#
loop_
_entity_poly.entity_id
_entity_poly.type
_entity_poly.pdbx_seq_one_letter_code
_entity_poly.pdbx_strand_id
1 'polypeptide(L)' 'MLRGDLQGKDLDDYVESRVLTTTLERAQNWARGNSLFPATFGLACCAIEMMAMVSARYDTARFGSEV' A
#
# COMPACT_ATOMS: atom_id res chain seq x y z
N MET A 1 8.99 -10.72 4.81
CA MET A 1 9.87 -10.67 3.62
C MET A 1 11.32 -10.87 4.04
N LEU A 2 11.63 -12.03 4.63
CA LEU A 2 13.01 -12.53 4.67
C LEU A 2 13.08 -13.59 3.59
N ARG A 3 13.15 -13.15 2.33
CA ARG A 3 13.57 -14.04 1.25
C ARG A 3 15.05 -14.31 1.56
N GLY A 4 15.45 -15.59 1.63
CA GLY A 4 16.75 -16.04 2.16
C GLY A 4 17.97 -15.64 1.32
N ASP A 5 17.94 -14.46 0.72
CA ASP A 5 18.90 -13.91 -0.22
C ASP A 5 20.03 -13.13 0.49
N LEU A 6 19.90 -12.87 1.80
CA LEU A 6 20.88 -12.16 2.63
C LEU A 6 21.53 -13.16 3.60
N GLN A 7 22.85 -13.31 3.57
CA GLN A 7 23.61 -14.24 4.41
C GLN A 7 24.66 -13.52 5.25
N GLY A 8 24.80 -13.92 6.52
CA GLY A 8 25.84 -13.42 7.42
C GLY A 8 25.72 -11.93 7.73
N LYS A 9 26.82 -11.18 7.53
CA LYS A 9 26.94 -9.77 7.94
C LYS A 9 25.90 -8.84 7.30
N ASP A 10 25.51 -9.10 6.04
CA ASP A 10 24.50 -8.28 5.36
C ASP A 10 23.10 -8.43 5.98
N LEU A 11 22.83 -9.59 6.60
CA LEU A 11 21.58 -9.82 7.33
C LEU A 11 21.58 -9.05 8.66
N ASP A 12 22.70 -9.06 9.38
CA ASP A 12 22.84 -8.33 10.64
C ASP A 12 22.69 -6.81 10.42
N ASP A 13 23.38 -6.27 9.40
CA ASP A 13 23.27 -4.84 9.02
C ASP A 13 21.83 -4.48 8.57
N TYR A 14 21.15 -5.38 7.85
CA TYR A 14 19.76 -5.20 7.44
C TYR A 14 18.80 -5.20 8.63
N VAL A 15 18.97 -6.13 9.57
CA VAL A 15 18.14 -6.21 10.77
C VAL A 15 18.37 -4.98 11.66
N GLU A 16 19.62 -4.55 11.84
CA GLU A 16 19.95 -3.36 12.63
C GLU A 16 19.27 -2.10 12.07
N SER A 17 19.41 -1.85 10.76
CA SER A 17 18.77 -0.69 10.12
C SER A 17 17.23 -0.70 10.21
N ARG A 18 16.61 -1.88 10.11
CA ARG A 18 15.15 -2.08 10.22
C ARG A 18 14.66 -1.91 11.65
N VAL A 19 15.41 -2.35 12.65
CA VAL A 19 15.08 -2.17 14.06
C VAL A 19 15.14 -0.69 14.42
N LEU A 20 16.16 0.03 13.94
CA LEU A 20 16.30 1.47 14.15
C LEU A 20 15.16 2.27 13.48
N THR A 21 14.71 1.87 12.29
CA THR A 21 13.71 2.61 11.49
C THR A 21 12.28 2.07 11.62
N THR A 22 12.03 1.08 12.47
CA THR A 22 10.77 0.32 12.52
C THR A 22 9.52 1.20 12.71
N THR A 23 9.59 2.22 13.57
CA THR A 23 8.47 3.12 13.86
C THR A 23 8.14 4.00 12.66
N LEU A 24 9.16 4.51 11.98
CA LEU A 24 9.05 5.32 10.77
C LEU A 24 8.53 4.48 9.60
N GLU A 25 9.05 3.27 9.42
CA GLU A 25 8.57 2.36 8.38
C GLU A 25 7.09 1.99 8.62
N ARG A 26 6.69 1.80 9.88
CA ARG A 26 5.29 1.54 10.25
C ARG A 26 4.40 2.73 9.95
N ALA A 27 4.83 3.94 10.29
CA ALA A 27 4.10 5.17 9.96
C ALA A 27 3.99 5.39 8.46
N GLN A 28 5.08 5.16 7.70
CA GLN A 28 5.10 5.27 6.25
C GLN A 28 4.16 4.27 5.58
N ASN A 29 4.18 3.01 6.00
CA ASN A 29 3.31 1.99 5.42
C ASN A 29 1.84 2.24 5.79
N TRP A 30 1.57 2.74 6.99
CA TRP A 30 0.23 3.21 7.36
C TRP A 30 -0.21 4.36 6.45
N ALA A 31 0.64 5.36 6.21
CA ALA A 31 0.32 6.47 5.32
C ALA A 31 -0.01 5.98 3.90
N ARG A 32 0.86 5.16 3.30
CA ARG A 32 0.66 4.59 1.96
C ARG A 32 -0.61 3.74 1.83
N GLY A 33 -1.00 3.04 2.90
CA GLY A 33 -2.22 2.23 2.93
C GLY A 33 -3.51 3.03 3.01
N ASN A 34 -3.46 4.25 3.56
CA ASN A 34 -4.62 5.13 3.74
C ASN A 34 -4.68 6.29 2.73
N SER A 35 -3.69 6.43 1.84
CA SER A 35 -3.62 7.50 0.84
C SER A 35 -3.45 6.92 -0.58
N LEU A 36 -4.35 6.01 -0.95
CA LEU A 36 -4.30 5.36 -2.25
C LEU A 36 -4.88 6.31 -3.29
N PHE A 37 -4.13 6.65 -4.34
CA PHE A 37 -4.66 7.43 -5.48
C PHE A 37 -4.93 6.49 -6.66
N PRO A 38 -6.17 6.02 -6.87
CA PRO A 38 -6.45 4.98 -7.85
C PRO A 38 -6.38 5.56 -9.27
N ALA A 39 -5.48 5.03 -10.08
CA ALA A 39 -5.45 5.30 -11.51
C ALA A 39 -6.38 4.31 -12.23
N THR A 40 -7.67 4.65 -12.36
CA THR A 40 -8.66 3.78 -12.98
C THR A 40 -8.42 3.62 -14.48
N PHE A 41 -8.41 2.39 -14.99
CA PHE A 41 -8.32 2.09 -16.42
C PHE A 41 -9.47 1.17 -16.83
N GLY A 42 -10.51 1.75 -17.41
CA GLY A 42 -11.73 1.04 -17.79
C GLY A 42 -11.68 0.51 -19.22
N LEU A 43 -11.65 -0.83 -19.38
CA LEU A 43 -11.61 -1.47 -20.70
C LEU A 43 -12.95 -2.10 -21.13
N ALA A 44 -13.71 -2.65 -20.19
CA ALA A 44 -14.91 -3.46 -20.45
C ALA A 44 -15.92 -3.31 -19.29
N CYS A 45 -16.77 -4.29 -19.08
CA CYS A 45 -17.78 -4.28 -18.01
C CYS A 45 -17.19 -4.15 -16.59
N CYS A 46 -15.95 -4.57 -16.32
CA CYS A 46 -15.34 -4.32 -15.00
C CYS A 46 -15.22 -2.83 -14.68
N ALA A 47 -15.22 -1.95 -15.70
CA ALA A 47 -15.19 -0.51 -15.51
C ALA A 47 -16.48 0.01 -14.85
N ILE A 48 -17.65 -0.55 -15.19
CA ILE A 48 -18.92 -0.09 -14.60
C ILE A 48 -19.03 -0.49 -13.13
N GLU A 49 -18.46 -1.63 -12.75
CA GLU A 49 -18.38 -2.04 -11.35
C GLU A 49 -17.40 -1.16 -10.56
N MET A 50 -16.26 -0.80 -11.15
CA MET A 50 -15.33 0.16 -10.53
C MET A 50 -15.98 1.54 -10.34
N MET A 51 -16.76 2.04 -11.30
CA MET A 51 -17.49 3.31 -11.15
C MET A 51 -18.56 3.23 -10.06
N ALA A 52 -19.26 2.10 -9.93
CA ALA A 52 -20.22 1.88 -8.85
C ALA A 52 -19.53 1.85 -7.47
N MET A 53 -18.30 1.34 -7.40
CA MET A 53 -17.44 1.38 -6.20
C MET A 53 -16.92 2.79 -5.85
N VAL A 54 -17.04 3.79 -6.71
CA VAL A 54 -16.70 5.19 -6.35
C VAL A 54 -17.98 5.98 -6.03
N SER A 55 -19.15 5.44 -6.35
CA SER A 55 -20.44 6.10 -6.13
C SER A 55 -20.81 6.19 -4.65
N ALA A 56 -21.73 7.10 -4.31
CA ALA A 56 -22.18 7.35 -2.93
C ALA A 56 -22.70 6.11 -2.18
N ARG A 57 -23.13 5.07 -2.92
CA ARG A 57 -23.63 3.84 -2.30
C ARG A 57 -22.52 2.96 -1.74
N TYR A 58 -21.39 2.91 -2.45
CA TYR A 58 -20.20 2.16 -2.08
C TYR A 58 -19.04 3.14 -2.16
N ASP A 59 -18.93 4.01 -1.15
CA ASP A 59 -18.01 5.13 -1.21
C ASP A 59 -16.60 4.72 -0.78
N THR A 60 -15.71 4.49 -1.77
CA THR A 60 -14.30 4.22 -1.52
C THR A 60 -13.51 5.43 -1.02
N ALA A 61 -14.03 6.66 -1.15
CA ALA A 61 -13.33 7.86 -0.64
C ALA A 61 -13.08 7.78 0.88
N ARG A 62 -13.87 6.98 1.60
CA ARG A 62 -13.68 6.68 3.03
C ARG A 62 -12.31 6.06 3.36
N PHE A 63 -11.67 5.42 2.40
CA PHE A 63 -10.36 4.78 2.55
C PHE A 63 -9.20 5.65 2.00
N GLY A 64 -9.47 6.92 1.69
CA GLY A 64 -8.50 7.85 1.14
C GLY A 64 -8.22 7.64 -0.35
N SER A 65 -9.12 6.94 -1.04
CA SER A 65 -9.12 6.78 -2.49
C SER A 65 -10.17 7.66 -3.16
N GLU A 66 -10.00 8.96 -2.96
CA GLU A 66 -10.73 10.00 -3.69
C GLU A 66 -10.07 10.26 -5.06
N VAL A 67 -10.90 10.54 -6.07
CA VAL A 67 -10.49 10.99 -7.41
C VAL A 67 -11.24 12.25 -7.80
#